data_AF-A0A0S4VYA3-F1
#
_entry.id   AF-A0A0S4VYA3-F1
#
_cell.length_a   1.000
_cell.length_b   1.000
_cell.length_c   1.000
_cell.angle_alpha   90.00
_cell.angle_beta   90.00
_cell.angle_gamma   90.00
#
_symmetry.space_group_name_H-M   'P 1'
#
loop_
_entity.id
_entity.type
_entity.pdbx_description
1 polymer ?
#
loop_
_entity_poly.entity_id
_entity_poly.type
_entity_poly.pdbx_seq_one_letter_code
_entity_poly.pdbx_strand_id
1 'polypeptide(L)' 'MAMAVLTHEMAFARKVGTRLIFMEHGHITVDGPSADTRDAPRNRRLRDCLQHVEDSLTHAVTRFSQHFRRAV' A
#
# COMPACT_ATOMS: atom_id res chain seq x y z
N MET A 1 22.04 0.00 12.95
CA MET A 1 21.86 1.11 12.00
C MET A 1 20.35 1.29 11.78
N ALA A 2 19.86 2.52 11.57
CA ALA A 2 18.44 2.80 11.40
C ALA A 2 18.21 3.55 10.07
N MET A 3 17.12 3.24 9.38
CA MET A 3 16.77 3.83 8.09
C MET A 3 15.26 4.08 8.04
N ALA A 4 14.86 5.23 7.50
CA ALA A 4 13.48 5.57 7.21
C ALA A 4 13.33 5.76 5.70
N VAL A 5 12.27 5.19 5.12
CA VAL A 5 12.00 5.24 3.68
C VAL A 5 10.54 5.62 3.47
N LEU A 6 10.29 6.60 2.60
CA LEU A 6 8.96 6.95 2.11
C LEU A 6 8.80 6.39 0.70
N THR A 7 7.72 5.64 0.45
CA THR A 7 7.48 5.02 -0.85
C THR A 7 6.00 4.80 -1.11
N HIS A 8 5.62 4.85 -2.39
CA HIS A 8 4.30 4.41 -2.87
C HIS A 8 4.30 2.93 -3.28
N GLU A 9 5.46 2.28 -3.31
CA GLU A 9 5.62 0.89 -3.70
C GLU A 9 5.38 -0.05 -2.49
N MET A 10 4.13 -0.45 -2.26
CA MET A 10 3.79 -1.31 -1.12
C MET A 10 4.50 -2.67 -1.16
N ALA A 11 4.79 -3.20 -2.34
CA ALA A 11 5.56 -4.44 -2.49
C ALA A 11 6.99 -4.31 -1.94
N PHE A 12 7.63 -3.15 -2.13
CA PHE A 12 8.93 -2.85 -1.55
C PHE A 12 8.84 -2.71 -0.03
N ALA A 13 7.86 -1.93 0.44
CA ALA A 13 7.62 -1.71 1.86
C ALA A 13 7.40 -3.05 2.60
N ARG A 14 6.67 -3.99 2.00
CA ARG A 14 6.48 -5.36 2.53
C ARG A 14 7.77 -6.17 2.67
N LYS A 15 8.72 -5.97 1.76
CA LYS A 15 9.93 -6.81 1.68
C LYS A 15 11.03 -6.36 2.62
N VAL A 16 11.11 -5.04 2.88
CA VAL A 16 12.24 -4.43 3.59
C VAL A 16 11.81 -3.75 4.89
N GLY A 17 10.55 -3.35 5.02
CA GLY A 17 10.03 -2.63 6.19
C GLY A 17 9.81 -3.54 7.40
N THR A 18 10.35 -3.13 8.55
CA THR A 18 10.09 -3.77 9.86
C THR A 18 8.97 -3.08 10.62
N ARG A 19 8.80 -1.77 10.42
CA ARG A 19 7.81 -0.92 11.05
C ARG A 19 7.09 -0.09 9.99
N LEU A 20 5.78 0.03 10.11
CA LEU A 20 4.95 0.84 9.23
C LEU A 20 4.40 2.02 10.02
N ILE A 21 4.56 3.22 9.47
CA ILE A 21 4.00 4.46 10.02
C ILE A 21 3.00 4.99 8.99
N PHE A 22 1.77 5.20 9.42
CA PHE A 22 0.73 5.85 8.63
C PHE A 22 0.42 7.21 9.24
N MET A 23 0.36 8.22 8.37
CA MET A 23 0.10 9.60 8.76
C MET A 23 -1.14 10.12 8.06
N GLU A 24 -1.98 10.83 8.82
CA GLU A 24 -3.17 11.52 8.32
C GLU A 24 -3.23 12.90 8.97
N HIS A 25 -3.57 13.94 8.20
CA HIS A 25 -3.66 15.32 8.68
C HIS A 25 -2.43 15.83 9.46
N GLY A 26 -1.22 15.39 9.08
CA GLY A 26 0.02 15.78 9.75
C GLY A 26 0.31 15.04 11.06
N HIS A 27 -0.51 14.05 11.43
CA HIS A 27 -0.34 13.26 12.64
C HIS A 27 -0.08 11.79 12.31
N ILE A 28 0.74 11.12 13.12
CA ILE A 28 0.91 9.67 13.06
C ILE A 28 -0.35 9.04 13.66
N THR A 29 -1.12 8.35 12.82
CA THR A 29 -2.36 7.68 13.22
C THR A 29 -2.20 6.17 13.35
N VAL A 30 -1.15 5.61 12.74
CA VAL A 30 -0.76 4.22 12.95
C VAL A 30 0.75 4.12 13.02
N ASP A 31 1.20 3.31 13.97
CA ASP A 31 2.60 3.08 14.24
C ASP A 31 2.75 1.67 14.83
N GLY A 32 3.37 0.76 14.09
CA GLY A 32 3.51 -0.61 14.55
C GLY A 32 4.28 -1.52 13.60
N PRO A 33 4.36 -2.83 13.92
CA PRO A 33 4.99 -3.82 13.07
C PRO A 33 4.39 -3.80 11.67
N SER A 34 5.23 -3.86 10.64
CA SER A 34 4.77 -3.76 9.25
C SER A 34 3.85 -4.91 8.84
N ALA A 35 3.97 -6.09 9.46
CA ALA A 35 3.10 -7.24 9.20
C ALA A 35 1.69 -6.97 9.76
N ASP A 36 1.57 -6.78 11.07
CA ASP A 36 0.29 -6.57 11.77
C ASP A 36 -0.50 -5.39 11.19
N THR A 37 0.20 -4.28 10.96
CA THR A 37 -0.41 -3.02 10.54
C THR A 37 -0.95 -3.09 9.11
N ARG A 38 -0.42 -4.00 8.29
CA ARG A 38 -0.82 -4.17 6.88
C ARG A 38 -1.80 -5.34 6.69
N ASP A 39 -1.53 -6.48 7.30
CA ASP A 39 -2.34 -7.70 7.11
C ASP A 39 -3.62 -7.69 7.94
N ALA A 40 -3.60 -7.02 9.09
CA ALA A 40 -4.78 -6.82 9.93
C ALA A 40 -4.84 -5.37 10.44
N PRO A 41 -4.96 -4.37 9.54
CA PRO A 41 -4.92 -2.97 9.95
C PRO A 41 -6.11 -2.71 10.85
N ARG A 42 -5.89 -2.22 12.08
CA ARG A 42 -6.99 -1.89 13.01
C ARG A 42 -7.66 -0.56 12.65
N ASN A 43 -6.89 0.36 12.11
CA ASN A 43 -7.35 1.69 11.71
C ASN A 43 -8.14 1.62 10.38
N ARG A 44 -9.35 2.21 10.38
CA ARG A 44 -10.25 2.22 9.20
C ARG A 44 -9.64 2.97 8.02
N ARG A 45 -9.07 4.15 8.24
CA ARG A 45 -8.45 4.97 7.18
C ARG A 45 -7.28 4.26 6.52
N LEU A 46 -6.47 3.56 7.32
CA LEU A 46 -5.38 2.76 6.79
C LEU A 46 -5.90 1.60 5.92
N ARG A 47 -6.96 0.89 6.35
CA ARG A 47 -7.60 -0.13 5.50
C ARG A 47 -8.08 0.46 4.17
N ASP A 48 -8.80 1.57 4.22
CA ASP A 48 -9.32 2.23 3.03
C ASP A 48 -8.18 2.63 2.08
N CYS A 49 -7.08 3.16 2.62
CA CYS A 49 -5.89 3.51 1.84
C CYS A 49 -5.24 2.29 1.17
N LEU A 50 -5.05 1.19 1.92
CA LEU A 50 -4.45 -0.04 1.40
C LEU A 50 -5.32 -0.68 0.31
N GLN A 51 -6.65 -0.68 0.48
CA GLN A 51 -7.59 -1.16 -0.54
C GLN A 51 -7.47 -0.39 -1.85
N HIS A 52 -7.40 0.95 -1.80
CA HIS A 52 -7.23 1.76 -3.02
C HIS A 52 -5.91 1.47 -3.73
N VAL A 53 -4.83 1.18 -2.98
CA VAL A 53 -3.54 0.82 -3.56
C VAL A 53 -3.61 -0.54 -4.26
N GLU A 54 -4.28 -1.52 -3.67
CA GLU A 54 -4.49 -2.85 -4.25
C GLU A 54 -5.42 -2.81 -5.48
N ASP A 55 -6.53 -2.07 -5.41
CA ASP A 55 -7.51 -1.94 -6.49
C ASP A 55 -6.95 -1.22 -7.73
N SER A 56 -6.01 -0.30 -7.52
CA SER A 56 -5.32 0.40 -8.61
C SER A 56 -4.49 -0.55 -9.47
N LEU A 57 -3.88 -1.57 -8.87
CA LEU A 57 -3.12 -2.60 -9.61
C LEU A 57 -4.07 -3.47 -10.45
N THR A 58 -5.24 -3.83 -9.91
CA THR A 58 -6.26 -4.61 -10.62
C THR A 58 -6.80 -3.86 -11.84
N HIS A 59 -7.05 -2.55 -11.70
CA HIS A 59 -7.51 -1.72 -12.82
C HIS A 59 -6.43 -1.52 -13.88
N ALA A 60 -5.16 -1.36 -13.49
CA ALA A 60 -4.05 -1.23 -14.44
C ALA A 60 -3.90 -2.49 -15.31
N VAL A 61 -3.95 -3.68 -14.70
CA VAL A 61 -3.85 -4.97 -15.42
C VAL A 61 -5.06 -5.21 -16.32
N THR A 62 -6.27 -4.89 -15.85
CA THR A 62 -7.50 -5.08 -16.61
C THR A 62 -7.56 -4.14 -17.83
N ARG A 63 -7.14 -2.87 -17.67
CA ARG A 63 -7.09 -1.91 -18.78
C ARG A 63 -6.05 -2.29 -19.83
N PHE A 64 -4.90 -2.81 -19.41
CA PHE A 64 -3.88 -3.35 -20.32
C PHE A 64 -4.42 -4.53 -21.14
N SER A 65 -5.08 -5.49 -20.49
CA SER A 65 -5.70 -6.65 -21.18
C SER A 65 -6.80 -6.25 -22.17
N GLN A 66 -7.64 -5.27 -21.82
CA GLN A 66 -8.71 -4.79 -22.71
C GLN A 66 -8.17 -3.98 -23.90
N HIS A 67 -7.08 -3.22 -23.70
CA HIS A 67 -6.46 -2.47 -24.79
C HIS A 67 -5.77 -3.41 -25.79
N PHE A 68 -5.09 -4.46 -25.32
CA PHE A 68 -4.46 -5.45 -26.19
C PHE A 68 -5.49 -6.28 -26.98
N ARG A 69 -6.63 -6.64 -26.37
CA ARG A 69 -7.72 -7.35 -27.05
C ARG A 69 -8.44 -6.56 -28.15
N ARG A 70 -8.28 -5.25 -28.21
CA ARG A 70 -8.83 -4.40 -29.28
C ARG A 70 -7.83 -4.09 -30.39
N ALA A 71 -6.56 -4.43 -30.19
CA ALA A 71 -5.46 -4.21 -31.12
C ALA A 71 -5.12 -5.46 -31.96
N VAL A 72 -5.90 -6.53 -31.82
CA VAL A 72 -5.85 -7.76 -32.63
C VAL A 72 -7.22 -7.98 -33.26
#